data_AF-A0A7Y7NY27-F1
#
_entry.id   AF-A0A7Y7NY27-F1
#
_cell.length_a   1.000
_cell.length_b   1.000
_cell.length_c   1.000
_cell.angle_alpha   90.00
_cell.angle_beta   90.00
_cell.angle_gamma   90.00
#
_symmetry.space_group_name_H-M   'P 1'
#
loop_
_entity.id
_entity.type
_entity.pdbx_description
1 polymer ?
#
loop_
_entity_poly.entity_id
_entity_poly.type
_entity_poly.pdbx_seq_one_letter_code
_entity_poly.pdbx_strand_id
1 'polypeptide(L)'
;MKNFKYLSILLTFALLVNQAISQNVHTDTLIIFYKINESDLSKENISKLDALTIENKDIKSLEIFVYGYADYLGTDEYNQILTEKRAQNVK
;
A
#
# COMPACT_ATOMS: atom_id res chain seq x y z
N MET A 1 -28.36 -39.57 10.21
CA MET A 1 -27.55 -38.63 11.02
C MET A 1 -26.05 -38.62 10.70
N LYS A 2 -25.38 -39.76 10.43
CA LYS A 2 -23.92 -39.77 10.14
C LYS A 2 -23.54 -38.97 8.88
N ASN A 3 -24.28 -39.11 7.79
CA ASN A 3 -23.99 -38.43 6.51
C ASN A 3 -24.08 -36.89 6.60
N PHE A 4 -24.97 -36.37 7.45
CA PHE A 4 -25.12 -34.93 7.68
C PHE A 4 -23.92 -34.33 8.43
N LYS A 5 -23.30 -35.10 9.34
CA LYS A 5 -22.08 -34.68 10.04
C LYS A 5 -20.89 -34.58 9.10
N TYR A 6 -20.72 -35.55 8.18
CA TYR A 6 -19.64 -35.49 7.18
C TYR A 6 -19.85 -34.35 6.18
N LEU A 7 -21.10 -34.07 5.77
CA LEU A 7 -21.43 -32.94 4.92
C LEU A 7 -21.13 -31.60 5.60
N SER A 8 -21.47 -31.47 6.89
CA SER A 8 -21.14 -30.28 7.68
C SER A 8 -19.63 -30.09 7.84
N ILE A 9 -18.87 -31.16 8.10
CA ILE A 9 -17.40 -31.09 8.20
C ILE A 9 -16.78 -30.69 6.85
N LEU A 10 -17.27 -31.25 5.74
CA LEU A 10 -16.83 -30.91 4.39
C LEU A 10 -17.09 -29.43 4.08
N LEU A 11 -18.29 -28.94 4.44
CA LEU A 11 -18.68 -27.55 4.21
C LEU A 11 -17.83 -26.58 5.05
N THR A 12 -17.57 -26.91 6.32
CA THR A 12 -16.70 -26.10 7.18
C THR A 12 -15.26 -26.09 6.66
N PHE A 13 -14.75 -27.22 6.18
CA PHE A 13 -13.41 -27.28 5.58
C PHE A 13 -13.33 -26.43 4.30
N ALA A 14 -14.34 -26.51 3.43
CA ALA A 14 -14.41 -25.70 2.21
C ALA A 14 -14.46 -24.19 2.50
N LEU A 15 -15.16 -23.76 3.56
CA LEU A 15 -15.21 -22.35 3.96
C LEU A 15 -13.88 -21.85 4.55
N LEU A 16 -13.12 -22.71 5.22
CA LEU A 16 -11.82 -22.35 5.81
C LEU A 16 -10.70 -22.21 4.76
N VAL A 17 -10.75 -22.99 3.67
CA VAL A 17 -9.72 -22.94 2.61
C VAL A 17 -9.74 -21.62 1.83
N ASN A 18 -10.91 -21.01 1.65
CA ASN A 18 -11.05 -19.74 0.91
C ASN A 18 -10.35 -18.56 1.61
N GLN A 19 -10.30 -18.56 2.95
CA GLN A 19 -9.64 -17.49 3.70
C GLN A 19 -8.11 -17.49 3.52
N ALA A 20 -7.50 -18.65 3.25
CA ALA A 20 -6.06 -18.74 3.04
C ALA A 20 -5.61 -18.20 1.66
N ILE A 21 -6.48 -18.26 0.65
CA ILE A 21 -6.16 -17.81 -0.72
C ILE A 21 -6.31 -16.29 -0.85
N SER A 22 -7.22 -15.67 -0.09
CA SER A 22 -7.50 -14.23 -0.16
C SER A 22 -6.43 -13.33 0.46
N GLN A 23 -5.45 -13.86 1.21
CA GLN A 23 -4.46 -13.03 1.91
C GLN A 23 -3.27 -12.60 1.04
N ASN A 24 -3.17 -13.09 -0.20
CA ASN A 24 -2.18 -12.62 -1.17
C ASN A 24 -2.66 -11.38 -1.93
N VAL A 25 -3.20 -10.38 -1.20
CA VAL A 25 -3.41 -9.05 -1.79
C VAL A 25 -2.04 -8.39 -1.79
N HIS A 26 -1.32 -8.50 -2.92
CA HIS A 26 -0.23 -7.59 -3.20
C HIS A 26 -0.82 -6.18 -3.14
N THR A 27 -0.47 -5.41 -2.10
CA THR A 27 -0.80 -3.99 -2.06
C THR A 27 0.00 -3.31 -3.18
N ASP A 28 -0.72 -2.97 -4.25
CA ASP A 28 -0.22 -2.18 -5.38
C ASP A 28 0.04 -0.71 -4.99
N THR A 29 -0.38 -0.32 -3.79
CA THR A 29 -0.31 1.04 -3.27
C THR A 29 0.60 1.11 -2.05
N LEU A 30 1.63 1.94 -2.13
CA LEU A 30 2.48 2.31 -0.99
C LEU A 30 2.05 3.69 -0.44
N ILE A 31 1.86 3.77 0.87
CA ILE A 31 1.56 5.02 1.57
C ILE A 31 2.72 5.37 2.50
N ILE A 32 3.25 6.58 2.35
CA ILE A 32 4.28 7.15 3.23
C ILE A 32 3.79 8.46 3.84
N PHE A 33 4.28 8.77 5.05
CA PHE A 33 3.87 9.96 5.79
C PHE A 33 5.04 10.92 5.95
N TYR A 34 4.73 12.21 5.98
CA TYR A 34 5.68 13.28 6.22
C TYR A 34 5.35 13.98 7.53
N LYS A 35 6.37 14.59 8.14
CA LYS A 35 6.15 15.55 9.21
C LYS A 35 5.55 16.84 8.64
N ILE A 36 4.92 17.63 9.52
CA ILE A 36 4.32 18.92 9.15
C ILE A 36 5.37 19.81 8.50
N ASN A 37 5.03 20.43 7.37
CA ASN A 37 5.91 21.30 6.56
C ASN A 37 7.22 20.69 6.05
N GLU A 38 7.41 19.37 6.16
CA GLU A 38 8.59 18.68 5.62
C GLU A 38 8.25 17.98 4.30
N SER A 39 9.19 18.01 3.35
CA SER A 39 9.12 17.29 2.07
C SER A 39 10.17 16.18 1.96
N ASP A 40 11.15 16.13 2.85
CA ASP A 40 12.26 15.19 2.77
C ASP A 40 11.83 13.79 3.21
N LEU A 41 12.37 12.77 2.54
CA LEU A 41 12.11 11.39 2.89
C LEU A 41 12.86 11.01 4.17
N SER A 42 12.12 10.49 5.15
CA SER A 42 12.72 9.87 6.33
C SER A 42 13.44 8.57 5.93
N LYS A 43 14.41 8.12 6.74
CA LYS A 43 15.07 6.82 6.54
C LYS A 43 14.09 5.65 6.49
N GLU A 44 13.01 5.74 7.26
CA GLU A 44 11.93 4.74 7.26
C GLU A 44 11.19 4.74 5.93
N ASN A 45 10.84 5.91 5.38
CA ASN A 45 10.15 6.01 4.10
C ASN A 45 11.04 5.52 2.94
N ILE A 46 12.34 5.83 2.97
CA ILE A 46 13.32 5.31 2.00
C ILE A 46 13.32 3.77 2.05
N SER A 47 13.41 3.19 3.25
CA SER A 47 13.42 1.73 3.40
C SER A 47 12.14 1.06 2.85
N LYS A 48 10.98 1.73 2.94
CA LYS A 48 9.72 1.24 2.36
C LYS A 48 9.72 1.32 0.83
N LEU A 49 10.27 2.39 0.26
CA LEU A 49 10.42 2.56 -1.20
C LEU A 49 11.39 1.52 -1.78
N ASP A 50 12.48 1.24 -1.07
CA ASP A 50 13.44 0.20 -1.46
C ASP A 50 12.78 -1.19 -1.45
N ALA A 51 11.98 -1.50 -0.42
CA ALA A 51 11.24 -2.76 -0.36
C ALA A 51 10.28 -2.92 -1.55
N LEU A 52 9.54 -1.86 -1.91
CA LEU A 52 8.66 -1.87 -3.08
C LEU A 52 9.42 -2.19 -4.37
N THR A 53 10.63 -1.65 -4.53
CA THR A 53 11.49 -1.87 -5.70
C THR A 53 12.05 -3.30 -5.74
N ILE A 54 12.41 -3.86 -4.58
CA ILE A 54 12.97 -5.22 -4.48
C ILE A 54 11.90 -6.28 -4.76
N GLU A 55 10.69 -6.09 -4.23
CA GLU A 55 9.56 -7.02 -4.40
C GLU A 55 9.05 -7.03 -5.84
N ASN A 56 9.16 -5.91 -6.55
CA ASN A 56 8.71 -5.74 -7.93
C ASN A 56 9.90 -5.67 -8.89
N LYS A 57 10.46 -6.83 -9.28
CA LYS A 57 11.64 -6.92 -10.17
C LYS A 57 11.47 -6.19 -11.51
N ASP A 58 10.22 -6.07 -11.97
CA ASP A 58 9.85 -5.41 -13.23
C ASP A 58 9.28 -3.99 -13.01
N ILE A 59 9.49 -3.38 -11.84
CA ILE A 59 8.96 -2.06 -11.47
C ILE A 59 9.27 -0.96 -12.50
N LYS A 60 10.39 -1.08 -13.23
CA LYS A 60 10.76 -0.15 -14.31
C LYS A 60 9.82 -0.18 -15.51
N SER A 61 9.06 -1.26 -15.68
CA SER A 61 8.06 -1.42 -16.74
C SER A 61 6.65 -1.07 -16.26
N LEU A 62 6.47 -0.82 -14.96
CA LEU A 62 5.19 -0.44 -14.39
C LEU A 62 4.97 1.07 -14.51
N GLU A 63 3.75 1.45 -14.85
CA GLU A 63 3.29 2.83 -14.72
C GLU A 63 2.97 3.08 -13.23
N ILE A 64 3.76 3.95 -12.59
CA ILE A 64 3.58 4.32 -11.18
C ILE A 64 2.96 5.71 -11.11
N PHE A 65 1.84 5.82 -10.42
CA PHE A 65 1.21 7.09 -10.09
C PHE A 65 1.63 7.53 -8.69
N VAL A 66 2.17 8.74 -8.58
CA VAL A 66 2.56 9.33 -7.30
C VAL A 66 1.65 10.52 -7.00
N TYR A 67 0.91 10.44 -5.89
CA TYR A 67 0.00 11.49 -5.44
C TYR A 67 0.51 12.11 -4.14
N GLY A 68 0.67 13.43 -4.11
CA GLY A 68 1.04 14.19 -2.92
C GLY A 68 -0.19 14.74 -2.21
N TYR A 69 -0.23 14.61 -0.89
CA TYR A 69 -1.28 15.17 -0.03
C TYR A 69 -0.68 16.05 1.08
N ALA A 70 -1.40 17.09 1.46
CA ALA A 70 -1.11 17.94 2.60
C ALA A 70 -2.37 18.05 3.48
N ASP A 71 -2.18 18.45 4.73
CA ASP A 71 -3.31 18.74 5.61
C ASP A 71 -3.97 20.08 5.22
N TYR A 72 -5.02 20.46 5.96
CA TYR A 72 -5.78 21.68 5.70
C TYR A 72 -5.09 22.97 6.18
N LEU A 73 -3.93 22.87 6.83
CA LEU A 73 -3.22 24.02 7.38
C LEU A 73 -2.44 24.74 6.27
N GLY A 74 -2.34 26.06 6.36
CA GLY A 74 -1.64 26.88 5.36
C GLY A 74 -2.54 27.34 4.22
N THR A 75 -1.93 27.72 3.10
CA THR A 75 -2.63 28.14 1.89
C THR A 75 -2.64 27.03 0.85
N ASP A 76 -3.64 27.03 -0.04
CA ASP A 76 -3.72 26.07 -1.14
C ASP A 76 -2.45 26.11 -1.99
N GLU A 77 -1.92 27.30 -2.28
CA GLU A 77 -0.66 27.47 -3.03
C GLU A 77 0.53 26.83 -2.32
N TYR A 78 0.68 27.05 -1.01
CA TYR A 78 1.75 26.45 -0.23
C TYR A 78 1.65 24.92 -0.22
N ASN A 79 0.44 24.40 0.01
CA ASN A 79 0.19 22.97 0.05
C ASN A 79 0.38 22.31 -1.32
N GLN A 80 0.02 23.00 -2.40
CA GLN A 80 0.30 22.54 -3.74
C GLN A 80 1.82 22.42 -3.99
N ILE A 81 2.60 23.45 -3.68
CA ILE A 81 4.07 23.40 -3.81
C ILE A 81 4.67 22.29 -2.93
N LEU A 82 4.19 22.14 -1.70
CA LEU A 82 4.68 21.13 -0.75
C LEU A 82 4.40 19.70 -1.23
N THR A 83 3.19 19.45 -1.74
CA THR A 83 2.79 18.15 -2.26
C THR A 83 3.51 17.78 -3.54
N GLU A 84 3.74 18.74 -4.44
CA GLU A 84 4.55 18.56 -5.65
C GLU A 84 5.99 18.17 -5.30
N LYS A 85 6.61 18.84 -4.32
CA LYS A 85 7.96 18.47 -3.84
C LYS A 85 8.01 17.07 -3.26
N ARG A 86 7.00 16.67 -2.47
CA ARG A 86 6.91 15.31 -1.91
C ARG A 86 6.82 14.26 -3.01
N ALA A 87 5.97 14.49 -4.02
CA ALA A 87 5.85 13.60 -5.16
C ALA A 87 7.15 13.51 -5.97
N GLN A 88 7.85 14.63 -6.18
CA GLN A 88 9.14 14.67 -6.86
C GLN A 88 10.23 13.88 -6.11
N ASN A 89 10.25 13.95 -4.78
CA ASN A 89 11.24 13.24 -3.98
C ASN A 89 11.07 11.70 -4.00
N VAL A 90 9.90 11.19 -4.42
CA VAL A 90 9.60 9.75 -4.52
C VAL A 90 9.92 9.17 -5.91
N LYS A 91 9.89 10.02 -6.94
CA LYS A 91 10.06 9.62 -8.35
C LYS A 91 11.51 9.28 -8.68
#